data_AF-A0A6H9GK91-F1
#
_entry.id   AF-A0A6H9GK91-F1
#
_cell.length_a   1.000
_cell.length_b   1.000
_cell.length_c   1.000
_cell.angle_alpha   90.00
_cell.angle_beta   90.00
_cell.angle_gamma   90.00
#
_symmetry.space_group_name_H-M   'P 1'
#
loop_
_entity.id
_entity.type
_entity.pdbx_description
1 polymer ?
#
loop_
_entity_poly.entity_id
_entity_poly.type
_entity_poly.pdbx_seq_one_letter_code
_entity_poly.pdbx_strand_id
1 'polypeptide(L)' 'MALTQDHTYRAERIWTPRTPLDPGLRRRFHGPIQPMDQPTLLERIFGHR' A
#
# COMPACT_ATOMS: atom_id res chain seq x y z
N MET A 1 -1.08 37.52 11.56
CA MET A 1 -0.67 36.61 10.46
C MET A 1 -0.36 35.27 11.10
N ALA A 2 -1.19 34.26 10.87
CA ALA A 2 -1.01 32.93 11.45
C ALA A 2 0.09 32.19 10.69
N LEU A 3 1.12 31.72 11.41
CA LEU A 3 2.12 30.81 10.87
C LEU A 3 1.44 29.44 10.69
N THR A 4 0.99 29.14 9.48
CA THR A 4 0.58 27.79 9.12
C THR A 4 1.83 26.92 9.16
N GLN A 5 1.96 26.10 10.20
CA GLN A 5 2.97 25.03 10.23
C GLN A 5 2.63 24.06 9.10
N ASP A 6 3.33 24.20 7.98
CA ASP A 6 3.36 23.19 6.92
C ASP A 6 4.00 21.92 7.51
N HIS A 7 3.16 20.99 7.95
CA HIS A 7 3.55 19.66 8.43
C HIS A 7 4.10 18.75 7.32
N THR A 8 4.41 19.30 6.14
CA THR A 8 4.86 18.58 4.93
C THR A 8 6.34 18.76 4.63
N TYR A 9 7.09 19.53 5.42
CA TYR A 9 8.49 19.88 5.09
C TYR A 9 9.53 18.76 5.25
N ARG A 10 9.18 17.54 5.71
CA ARG A 10 10.20 16.51 5.98
C ARG A 10 9.84 15.06 5.66
N ALA A 11 8.84 14.83 4.81
CA ALA A 11 8.60 13.49 4.27
C ALA A 11 9.14 13.39 2.84
N GLU A 12 10.44 13.64 2.65
CA GLU A 12 11.15 13.02 1.52
C GLU A 12 11.13 11.50 1.77
N ARG A 13 9.99 10.88 1.47
CA ARG A 13 9.89 9.43 1.43
C ARG A 13 10.76 9.00 0.26
N ILE A 14 12.03 8.71 0.56
CA ILE A 14 12.99 8.16 -0.37
C ILE A 14 12.31 6.91 -0.95
N TRP A 15 11.86 7.03 -2.20
CA TRP A 15 11.29 5.91 -2.91
C TRP A 15 12.44 4.95 -3.18
N THR A 16 12.51 3.87 -2.41
CA THR A 16 13.44 2.79 -2.67
C THR A 16 12.79 1.84 -3.68
N PRO A 17 13.41 1.61 -4.86
CA PRO A 17 12.92 0.58 -5.76
C PRO A 17 12.95 -0.76 -5.03
N ARG A 18 11.84 -1.50 -5.09
CA ARG A 18 11.84 -2.88 -4.59
C ARG A 18 12.75 -3.70 -5.48
N THR A 19 13.53 -4.61 -4.90
CA THR A 19 14.31 -5.58 -5.68
C THR A 19 13.38 -6.27 -6.67
N PRO A 20 13.74 -6.36 -7.97
CA PRO A 20 12.93 -7.10 -8.93
C PRO A 20 12.83 -8.55 -8.46
N LEU A 21 11.64 -8.94 -8.03
CA LEU A 21 11.32 -10.33 -7.76
C LEU A 21 10.88 -10.96 -9.07
N ASP A 22 11.40 -12.15 -9.36
CA ASP A 22 10.87 -12.97 -10.45
C ASP A 22 9.34 -13.09 -10.30
N PRO A 23 8.56 -12.83 -11.36
CA PRO A 23 7.10 -12.85 -11.28
C PRO A 23 6.54 -14.19 -10.75
N GLY A 24 7.22 -15.30 -11.05
CA GLY A 24 6.90 -16.63 -10.55
C GLY A 24 7.14 -16.75 -9.05
N LEU A 25 8.31 -16.33 -8.57
CA LEU A 25 8.63 -16.24 -7.13
C LEU A 25 7.63 -15.36 -6.38
N ARG A 26 7.33 -14.15 -6.89
CA ARG A 26 6.32 -13.26 -6.30
C ARG A 26 4.96 -13.95 -6.18
N ARG A 27 4.51 -14.65 -7.23
CA ARG A 27 3.22 -15.36 -7.23
C ARG A 27 3.20 -16.53 -6.24
N ARG A 28 4.31 -17.25 -6.07
CA ARG A 28 4.42 -18.34 -5.09
C ARG A 28 4.35 -17.84 -3.65
N PHE A 29 5.02 -16.72 -3.34
CA PHE A 29 5.05 -16.16 -1.98
C PHE A 29 3.80 -15.34 -1.63
N HIS A 30 3.29 -14.52 -2.56
CA HIS A 30 2.21 -13.56 -2.29
C HIS A 30 0.87 -13.94 -2.94
N GLY A 31 0.81 -15.04 -3.69
CA GLY A 31 -0.39 -15.43 -4.42
C GLY A 31 -0.68 -14.56 -5.65
N PRO A 32 -1.88 -14.64 -6.23
CA PRO A 32 -2.28 -13.81 -7.36
C PRO A 32 -2.31 -12.32 -7.01
N ILE A 33 -2.20 -11.44 -8.02
CA ILE A 33 -2.44 -10.00 -7.81
C ILE A 33 -3.94 -9.85 -7.48
N GLN A 34 -4.24 -9.24 -6.34
CA GLN A 34 -5.61 -8.93 -5.99
C GLN A 34 -6.07 -7.70 -6.80
N PRO A 35 -7.29 -7.73 -7.38
CA PRO A 35 -7.85 -6.56 -8.04
C PRO A 35 -8.07 -5.44 -7.01
N MET A 36 -7.90 -4.18 -7.44
CA MET A 36 -8.04 -3.02 -6.56
C MET A 36 -9.45 -2.90 -5.95
N ASP A 37 -10.48 -3.35 -6.67
CA ASP A 37 -11.88 -3.22 -6.26
C ASP A 37 -12.40 -4.41 -5.43
N GLN A 38 -11.54 -5.38 -5.07
CA GLN A 38 -12.00 -6.50 -4.26
C GLN A 38 -11.95 -6.16 -2.77
N PRO A 39 -13.04 -6.41 -2.03
CA PRO A 39 -13.02 -6.27 -0.58
C PRO A 39 -12.03 -7.27 0.01
N THR A 40 -11.11 -6.75 0.82
CA THR A 40 -10.16 -7.53 1.60
C THR A 40 -10.90 -8.49 2.53
N LEU A 41 -10.21 -9.54 3.01
CA LEU A 41 -10.81 -10.51 3.93
C LEU A 41 -11.43 -9.84 5.16
N LEU A 42 -10.77 -8.81 5.70
CA LEU A 42 -11.26 -8.05 6.85
C LEU A 42 -12.50 -7.23 6.50
N GLU A 43 -12.52 -6.57 5.34
CA GLU A 43 -13.71 -5.85 4.86
C GLU A 43 -14.88 -6.81 4.62
N ARG A 44 -14.63 -8.05 4.19
CA ARG A 44 -15.69 -9.06 4.05
C ARG A 44 -16.26 -9.53 5.39
N ILE A 45 -15.44 -9.57 6.44
CA ILE A 45 -15.86 -10.03 7.77
C ILE A 45 -16.54 -8.90 8.57
N PHE A 46 -16.05 -7.66 8.43
CA PHE A 46 -16.46 -6.52 9.26
C PHE A 46 -17.25 -5.45 8.50
N GLY A 47 -17.34 -5.51 7.18
CA GLY A 47 -18.03 -4.54 6.31
C GLY A 47 -19.56 -4.66 6.28
N HIS A 48 -20.17 -5.22 7.32
CA HIS A 48 -21.61 -5.18 7.53
C HIS A 48 -21.92 -4.35 8.77
N ARG A 49 -21.93 -3.04 8.59
CA ARG A 49 -22.71 -2.09 9.39
C ARG A 49 -23.33 -1.05 8.48
#